data_AF-A0A7R6Y0H4-F1
#
_entry.id   AF-A0A7R6Y0H4-F1
#
_cell.length_a   1.000
_cell.length_b   1.000
_cell.length_c   1.000
_cell.angle_alpha   90.00
_cell.angle_beta   90.00
_cell.angle_gamma   90.00
#
_symmetry.space_group_name_H-M   'P 1'
#
loop_
_entity.id
_entity.type
_entity.pdbx_description
1 polymer ?
#
loop_
_entity_poly.entity_id
_entity_poly.type
_entity_poly.pdbx_seq_one_letter_code
_entity_poly.pdbx_strand_id
1 'polypeptide(L)'
;MGAVANALHALTLLVARQLWSELEGLDGSIDFFVLPPLCPLVGSPHDFSQTSDLIERAARSTEAWIAAGGLDRPGVLAQLGTHKHAS
;
A
#
# COMPACT_ATOMS: atom_id res chain seq x y z
N MET A 1 6.60 -23.30 9.83
CA MET A 1 5.57 -22.24 9.73
C MET A 1 4.25 -22.84 10.22
N GLY A 2 3.81 -22.49 11.44
CA GLY A 2 2.69 -23.16 12.12
C GLY A 2 1.31 -22.76 11.59
N ALA A 3 0.27 -23.57 11.86
CA ALA A 3 -1.10 -23.33 11.42
C ALA A 3 -1.63 -21.92 11.79
N VAL A 4 -1.21 -21.38 12.94
CA VAL A 4 -1.53 -20.01 13.38
C VAL A 4 -0.92 -18.96 12.45
N ALA A 5 0.33 -19.13 12.02
CA ALA A 5 0.97 -18.21 11.08
C ALA A 5 0.27 -18.20 9.72
N ASN A 6 -0.18 -19.38 9.26
CA ASN A 6 -0.95 -19.50 8.02
C ASN A 6 -2.34 -18.86 8.14
N ALA A 7 -3.02 -19.04 9.28
CA ALA A 7 -4.30 -18.40 9.53
C ALA A 7 -4.18 -16.87 9.59
N LEU A 8 -3.15 -16.35 10.26
CA LEU A 8 -2.88 -14.91 10.31
C LEU A 8 -2.56 -14.36 8.91
N HIS A 9 -1.76 -15.07 8.13
CA HIS A 9 -1.48 -14.68 6.74
C HIS A 9 -2.75 -14.67 5.89
N ALA A 10 -3.60 -15.70 5.99
CA ALA A 10 -4.88 -15.76 5.28
C ALA A 10 -5.83 -14.62 5.68
N LEU A 11 -5.86 -14.26 6.97
CA LEU A 11 -6.60 -13.11 7.46
C LEU A 11 -6.09 -11.80 6.84
N THR A 12 -4.77 -11.58 6.79
CA THR A 12 -4.18 -10.42 6.12
C THR A 12 -4.61 -10.32 4.65
N LEU A 13 -4.63 -11.46 3.93
CA LEU A 13 -5.09 -11.50 2.54
C LEU A 13 -6.59 -11.18 2.41
N LEU A 14 -7.44 -11.67 3.32
CA LEU A 14 -8.87 -11.36 3.34
C LEU A 14 -9.12 -9.87 3.61
N VAL A 15 -8.39 -9.26 4.54
CA VAL A 15 -8.46 -7.82 4.83
C VAL A 15 -8.07 -7.02 3.58
N ALA A 16 -6.97 -7.37 2.92
CA ALA A 16 -6.55 -6.69 1.69
C ALA A 16 -7.61 -6.78 0.58
N ARG A 17 -8.23 -7.97 0.41
CA ARG A 17 -9.31 -8.17 -0.56
C ARG A 17 -10.56 -7.36 -0.23
N GLN A 18 -10.93 -7.28 1.05
CA GLN A 18 -12.10 -6.52 1.48
C GLN A 18 -11.90 -5.02 1.24
N LEU A 19 -10.73 -4.48 1.58
CA LEU A 19 -10.38 -3.08 1.30
C LEU A 19 -10.45 -2.76 -0.19
N TRP A 20 -9.99 -3.68 -1.05
CA TRP A 20 -10.12 -3.52 -2.49
C TRP A 20 -11.59 -3.43 -2.94
N SER A 21 -12.43 -4.35 -2.47
CA SER A 21 -13.87 -4.35 -2.81
C SER A 21 -14.58 -3.08 -2.36
N GLU A 22 -14.18 -2.50 -1.23
CA GLU A 22 -14.75 -1.24 -0.73
C GLU A 22 -14.36 -0.06 -1.62
N LEU A 23 -13.12 -0.03 -2.09
CA LEU A 23 -12.63 1.01 -3.00
C LEU A 23 -13.30 0.92 -4.38
N GLU A 24 -13.56 -0.29 -4.89
CA GLU A 24 -14.32 -0.49 -6.14
C GLU A 24 -15.79 -0.03 -6.02
N GLY A 25 -16.35 -0.08 -4.82
CA GLY A 25 -17.72 0.35 -4.54
C GLY A 25 -17.89 1.84 -4.28
N LEU A 26 -16.80 2.62 -4.28
CA LEU A 26 -16.89 4.08 -4.15
C LEU A 26 -17.64 4.68 -5.34
N ASP A 27 -18.47 5.67 -5.06
CA ASP A 27 -19.17 6.40 -6.12
C ASP A 27 -18.14 7.06 -7.05
N GLY A 28 -18.43 7.08 -8.35
CA GLY A 28 -17.54 7.63 -9.36
C GLY A 28 -17.33 9.14 -9.25
N SER A 29 -18.05 9.81 -8.35
CA SER A 29 -17.84 11.22 -7.98
C SER A 29 -16.75 11.44 -6.93
N ILE A 30 -16.25 10.38 -6.29
CA ILE A 30 -15.23 10.46 -5.24
C ILE A 30 -13.86 10.24 -5.87
N ASP A 31 -13.06 11.30 -5.94
CA ASP A 31 -11.65 11.18 -6.28
C ASP A 31 -10.88 10.57 -5.10
N PHE A 32 -10.27 9.41 -5.33
CA PHE A 32 -9.38 8.77 -4.37
C PHE A 32 -8.01 8.49 -4.98
N PHE A 33 -6.97 8.65 -4.17
CA PHE A 33 -5.58 8.46 -4.58
C PHE A 33 -4.85 7.57 -3.58
N VAL A 34 -4.10 6.60 -4.10
CA VAL A 34 -3.24 5.74 -3.28
C VAL A 34 -1.79 6.13 -3.51
N LEU A 35 -1.11 6.47 -2.43
CA LEU A 35 0.30 6.82 -2.45
C LEU A 35 1.15 5.58 -2.79
N PRO A 36 2.24 5.75 -3.55
CA PRO A 36 3.18 4.66 -3.77
C PRO A 36 3.81 4.20 -2.44
N PRO A 37 4.03 2.87 -2.24
CA PRO A 37 4.69 2.39 -1.05
C PRO A 37 6.14 2.82 -1.03
N LEU A 38 6.68 3.01 0.17
CA LEU A 38 8.11 3.22 0.36
C LEU A 38 8.90 1.98 -0.03
N CYS A 39 9.70 2.07 -1.09
CA CYS A 39 10.50 0.96 -1.60
C CYS A 39 11.99 1.35 -1.78
N PRO A 40 12.94 0.50 -1.34
CA PRO A 40 12.74 -0.62 -0.42
C PRO A 40 12.51 -0.12 1.01
N LEU A 41 11.66 -0.84 1.75
CA LEU A 41 11.62 -0.76 3.21
C LEU A 41 12.73 -1.67 3.74
N VAL A 42 13.78 -1.09 4.31
CA VAL A 42 14.94 -1.83 4.83
C VAL A 42 14.84 -1.86 6.35
N GLY A 43 15.09 -3.01 6.96
CA GLY A 43 14.99 -3.21 8.40
C GLY A 43 13.78 -4.06 8.80
N SER A 44 13.74 -4.43 10.08
CA SER A 44 12.60 -5.15 10.65
C SER A 44 11.40 -4.20 10.78
N PRO A 45 10.15 -4.64 10.51
CA PRO A 45 8.96 -3.85 10.79
C PRO A 45 8.82 -3.40 12.26
N HIS A 46 9.54 -4.06 13.18
CA HIS A 46 9.58 -3.72 14.61
C HIS A 46 10.77 -2.82 15.01
N ASP A 47 11.63 -2.44 14.06
CA ASP A 47 12.74 -1.52 14.32
C ASP A 47 12.26 -0.07 14.29
N PHE A 48 11.76 0.39 15.43
CA PHE A 48 11.28 1.76 15.61
C PHE A 48 12.41 2.81 15.67
N SER A 49 13.69 2.41 15.63
CA SER A 49 14.79 3.38 15.58
C SER A 49 14.80 4.17 14.25
N GLN A 50 14.23 3.59 13.19
CA GLN A 50 14.19 4.17 11.85
C GLN A 50 12.92 5.01 11.59
N THR A 51 12.06 5.22 12.59
CA THR A 51 10.75 5.86 12.39
C THR A 51 10.87 7.27 11.80
N SER A 52 11.80 8.10 12.28
CA SER A 52 11.99 9.47 11.76
C SER A 52 12.36 9.44 10.27
N ASP A 53 13.36 8.64 9.90
CA ASP A 53 13.84 8.53 8.52
C ASP A 53 12.75 8.00 7.58
N LEU A 54 11.94 7.04 8.05
CA LEU A 54 10.82 6.51 7.27
C LEU A 54 9.72 7.55 7.05
N ILE A 55 9.40 8.38 8.05
CA ILE A 55 8.43 9.48 7.92
C ILE A 55 8.94 10.52 6.91
N GLU A 56 10.19 10.94 7.02
CA GLU A 56 10.77 11.91 6.10
C GLU A 56 10.84 11.38 4.66
N ARG A 57 11.19 10.10 4.49
CA ARG A 57 11.18 9.45 3.18
C ARG A 57 9.77 9.38 2.60
N ALA A 58 8.75 9.09 3.42
CA ALA A 58 7.35 9.10 2.99
C ALA A 58 6.97 10.48 2.45
N ALA A 59 7.25 11.54 3.21
CA ALA A 59 6.95 12.91 2.80
C ALA A 59 7.60 13.26 1.45
N ARG A 60 8.91 13.05 1.31
CA ARG A 60 9.62 13.34 0.06
C ARG A 60 9.11 12.51 -1.12
N SER A 61 8.80 11.23 -0.89
CA SER A 61 8.25 10.36 -1.93
C SER A 61 6.87 10.83 -2.39
N THR A 62 6.02 11.27 -1.46
CA THR A 62 4.71 11.83 -1.77
C THR A 62 4.81 13.15 -2.53
N GLU A 63 5.69 14.05 -2.13
CA GLU A 63 5.93 15.30 -2.85
C GLU A 63 6.38 15.05 -4.29
N ALA A 64 7.33 14.13 -4.49
CA ALA A 64 7.79 13.74 -5.82
C ALA A 64 6.67 13.11 -6.66
N TRP A 65 5.83 12.28 -6.05
CA TRP A 65 4.67 11.67 -6.71
C TRP A 65 3.62 12.70 -7.12
N ILE A 66 3.32 13.69 -6.26
CA ILE A 66 2.42 14.81 -6.60
C ILE A 66 3.01 15.63 -7.76
N ALA A 67 4.29 16.00 -7.68
CA ALA A 67 4.97 16.78 -8.71
C ALA A 67 5.02 16.05 -10.08
N ALA A 68 4.97 14.71 -10.07
CA ALA A 68 4.91 13.88 -11.28
C ALA A 68 3.47 13.68 -11.83
N GLY A 69 2.47 14.41 -11.31
CA GLY A 69 1.08 14.30 -11.77
C GLY A 69 0.29 13.18 -11.06
N GLY A 70 0.71 12.77 -9.86
CA GLY A 70 0.03 11.73 -9.09
C GLY A 70 -1.46 12.01 -8.83
N LEU A 71 -1.85 13.28 -8.79
CA LEU A 71 -3.23 13.73 -8.61
C LEU A 71 -4.04 13.81 -9.92
N ASP A 72 -3.41 13.58 -11.08
CA ASP A 72 -4.06 13.74 -12.38
C ASP A 72 -4.91 12.52 -12.77
N ARG A 73 -4.74 11.39 -12.07
CA ARG A 73 -5.44 10.13 -12.34
C ARG A 73 -5.95 9.49 -11.04
N PRO A 74 -7.17 9.84 -10.59
CA PRO A 74 -7.79 9.16 -9.46
C PRO A 74 -7.96 7.67 -9.77
N GLY A 75 -7.75 6.82 -8.76
CA GLY A 75 -8.11 5.41 -8.84
C GLY A 75 -7.07 4.42 -9.39
N VAL A 76 -5.79 4.79 -9.56
CA VAL A 76 -4.77 3.78 -9.91
C VAL A 76 -4.37 2.99 -8.66
N LEU A 77 -5.16 1.97 -8.35
CA LEU A 77 -4.81 0.91 -7.39
C LEU A 77 -3.87 -0.15 -8.00
N ALA A 78 -3.08 0.18 -9.02
CA ALA A 78 -2.23 -0.80 -9.71
C ALA A 78 -1.31 -1.58 -8.76
N GLN A 79 -1.03 -1.02 -7.58
CA GLN A 79 -0.16 -1.62 -6.56
C GLN A 79 -0.88 -2.44 -5.48
N LEU A 80 -2.20 -2.26 -5.31
CA LEU A 80 -3.01 -3.10 -4.43
C LEU A 80 -3.67 -4.27 -5.17
N GLY A 81 -3.58 -4.28 -6.51
CA GLY A 81 -4.08 -5.37 -7.33
C GLY A 81 -3.35 -6.67 -7.01
N THR A 82 -4.09 -7.78 -7.04
CA THR A 82 -3.49 -9.11 -6.92
C THR A 82 -2.45 -9.30 -8.04
N HIS A 83 -1.17 -9.26 -7.67
CA HIS A 83 -0.09 -9.50 -8.61
C HIS A 83 0.21 -10.99 -8.68
N LYS A 84 0.63 -11.45 -9.86
CA LYS A 84 1.11 -12.82 -10.05
C LYS A 84 2.58 -12.87 -9.66
N HIS A 85 2.93 -13.67 -8.66
CA HIS A 85 4.33 -14.03 -8.45
C HIS A 85 4.77 -14.99 -9.55
N ALA A 86 5.86 -14.68 -10.26
CA ALA A 86 6.50 -15.67 -11.11
C ALA A 86 6.95 -16.84 -10.22
N SER A 87 6.54 -18.06 -10.59
CA SER A 87 7.04 -19.30 -9.99
C SER A 87 8.53 -19.47 -10.23
#